data_AF-A0A533UHS5-F1
#
_entry.id   AF-A0A533UHS5-F1
#
_cell.length_a   1.000
_cell.length_b   1.000
_cell.length_c   1.000
_cell.angle_alpha   90.00
_cell.angle_beta   90.00
_cell.angle_gamma   90.00
#
_symmetry.space_group_name_H-M   'P 1'
#
loop_
_entity.id
_entity.type
_entity.pdbx_description
1 polymer ?
#
loop_
_entity_poly.entity_id
_entity_poly.type
_entity_poly.pdbx_seq_one_letter_code
_entity_poly.pdbx_strand_id
1 'polypeptide(L)'
;MAVKFAENGASIVILGRRKEPLEGTAKDLKEIIDKVNSNAFVKIFAGVDVSDEEGVSRMFDELKSSGSVDILVNNAGVSGPVTCFANSPITEFKSTVAIHLTGTFWTSVQALKAMKSGSKIITISTFFTEERPLEQRPYRFRSPYTASQGAKNRLAEAMSWELTDKGIISIATNPGPVHSDRIYKTVYPKAAAEFMRVSGFENLAPQEVEEVNNDILPLMGEEEQTVREGIKNATTKLAKLKNMTSEVEIEKLNKTISALLSKIQQIAEKIQNNTSKMIADEQFLSQSQVAETVLSLCDDQISKILNGKVIPGDRVFYPVKPHISSSIPESQVDFNGKVIVFTADITESSDISRVEFLAQNIEKNGGKAVILLSKNSSKQAQEQLGSKFHSHTIDLLNHDEVRKLFKTASEKIGKITIIIHVTGKIPPFAKLTELSRSEWDALVNKFINVPAIVGQESFNVFVPGGSRNPPLFKGKLGTIVIIGPDLPSGPKVSGSDRARVEVFRGALRPFVTTVNQELSDVLKSNLRAFLILPGSIDGTEPSNERIFNAIKYFISGNATSNSEVIYCPDEIRS
;
A
#
# COMPACT_ATOMS: atom_id res chain seq x y z
N MET A 1 12.37 9.55 -19.03
CA MET A 1 12.39 10.88 -18.36
C MET A 1 13.73 11.56 -18.58
N ALA A 2 14.84 11.09 -17.99
CA ALA A 2 16.17 11.70 -18.13
C ALA A 2 16.56 12.07 -19.58
N VAL A 3 16.36 11.12 -20.53
CA VAL A 3 16.57 11.36 -21.97
C VAL A 3 15.80 12.58 -22.48
N LYS A 4 14.49 12.68 -22.19
CA LYS A 4 13.66 13.83 -22.63
C LYS A 4 14.11 15.15 -22.02
N PHE A 5 14.57 15.16 -20.78
CA PHE A 5 15.14 16.37 -20.17
C PHE A 5 16.48 16.76 -20.82
N ALA A 6 17.35 15.79 -21.10
CA ALA A 6 18.63 16.04 -21.78
C ALA A 6 18.44 16.56 -23.22
N GLU A 7 17.47 16.02 -23.96
CA GLU A 7 17.07 16.51 -25.28
C GLU A 7 16.60 17.97 -25.25
N ASN A 8 16.11 18.45 -24.10
CA ASN A 8 15.70 19.83 -23.87
C ASN A 8 16.79 20.67 -23.17
N GLY A 9 18.03 20.19 -23.18
CA GLY A 9 19.19 20.94 -22.70
C GLY A 9 19.36 20.97 -21.18
N ALA A 10 18.63 20.16 -20.42
CA ALA A 10 18.77 20.12 -18.97
C ALA A 10 19.99 19.32 -18.50
N SER A 11 20.65 19.79 -17.43
CA SER A 11 21.60 18.99 -16.67
C SER A 11 20.88 17.89 -15.90
N ILE A 12 21.43 16.68 -15.94
CA ILE A 12 20.77 15.49 -15.42
C ILE A 12 21.54 14.91 -14.24
N VAL A 13 20.83 14.69 -13.14
CA VAL A 13 21.29 13.88 -12.01
C VAL A 13 20.45 12.62 -11.96
N ILE A 14 21.09 11.45 -12.05
CA ILE A 14 20.42 10.16 -11.86
C ILE A 14 21.01 9.40 -10.68
N LEU A 15 20.15 8.73 -9.93
CA LEU A 15 20.53 7.91 -8.78
C LEU A 15 19.93 6.52 -8.90
N GLY A 16 20.56 5.57 -8.22
CA GLY A 16 20.01 4.23 -8.06
C GLY A 16 20.98 3.23 -7.45
N ARG A 17 20.46 2.06 -7.08
CA ARG A 17 21.22 1.03 -6.38
C ARG A 17 22.30 0.37 -7.23
N ARG A 18 22.05 0.19 -8.53
CA ARG A 18 22.96 -0.53 -9.44
C ARG A 18 23.79 0.46 -10.25
N LYS A 19 25.12 0.33 -10.14
CA LYS A 19 26.08 1.19 -10.82
C LYS A 19 26.06 1.04 -12.34
N GLU A 20 26.15 -0.19 -12.83
CA GLU A 20 26.29 -0.49 -14.27
C GLU A 20 25.16 0.10 -15.15
N PRO A 21 23.85 -0.08 -14.83
CA PRO A 21 22.79 0.57 -15.61
C PRO A 21 22.84 2.10 -15.60
N LEU A 22 23.33 2.71 -14.52
CA LEU A 22 23.47 4.17 -14.42
C LEU A 22 24.62 4.66 -15.30
N GLU A 23 25.74 3.95 -15.35
CA GLU A 23 26.87 4.29 -16.22
C GLU A 23 26.48 4.19 -17.70
N GLY A 24 25.75 3.14 -18.08
CA GLY A 24 25.19 3.00 -19.42
C GLY A 24 24.27 4.18 -19.76
N THR A 25 23.29 4.46 -18.89
CA THR A 25 22.37 5.60 -19.09
C THR A 25 23.13 6.93 -19.17
N ALA A 26 24.16 7.14 -18.35
CA ALA A 26 24.92 8.38 -18.33
C ALA A 26 25.73 8.59 -19.61
N LYS A 27 26.20 7.51 -20.25
CA LYS A 27 26.83 7.57 -21.56
C LYS A 27 25.82 8.06 -22.62
N ASP A 28 24.64 7.44 -22.67
CA ASP A 28 23.58 7.82 -23.62
C ASP A 28 23.18 9.29 -23.43
N LEU A 29 23.04 9.75 -22.19
CA LEU A 29 22.70 11.14 -21.88
C LEU A 29 23.79 12.12 -22.31
N LYS A 30 25.07 11.79 -22.16
CA LYS A 30 26.18 12.64 -22.66
C LYS A 30 26.14 12.77 -24.17
N GLU A 31 25.93 11.67 -24.90
CA GLU A 31 25.80 11.71 -26.35
C GLU A 31 24.61 12.57 -26.81
N ILE A 32 23.50 12.56 -26.07
CA ILE A 32 22.34 13.43 -26.34
C ILE A 32 22.69 14.91 -26.10
N ILE A 33 23.33 15.22 -24.97
CA ILE A 33 23.72 16.59 -24.61
C ILE A 33 24.67 17.18 -25.67
N ASP A 34 25.65 16.40 -26.12
CA ASP A 34 26.58 16.80 -27.19
C ASP A 34 25.83 17.08 -28.50
N LYS A 35 24.85 16.23 -28.86
CA LYS A 35 24.03 16.40 -30.08
C LYS A 35 23.18 17.66 -30.06
N VAL A 36 22.65 18.06 -28.90
CA VAL A 36 21.85 19.29 -28.77
C VAL A 36 22.70 20.53 -28.48
N ASN A 37 24.03 20.40 -28.49
CA ASN A 37 24.99 21.48 -28.26
C ASN A 37 24.70 22.29 -26.98
N SER A 38 24.35 21.58 -25.89
CA SER A 38 24.08 22.15 -24.58
C SER A 38 25.33 22.10 -23.69
N ASN A 39 25.47 23.07 -22.78
CA ASN A 39 26.48 23.03 -21.71
C ASN A 39 26.03 22.23 -20.47
N ALA A 40 24.99 21.40 -20.62
CA ALA A 40 24.47 20.54 -19.57
C ALA A 40 25.49 19.48 -19.15
N PHE A 41 25.34 18.96 -17.92
CA PHE A 41 26.16 17.87 -17.41
C PHE A 41 25.32 16.66 -17.01
N VAL A 42 25.98 15.51 -16.87
CA VAL A 42 25.39 14.30 -16.30
C VAL A 42 26.15 13.90 -15.04
N LYS A 43 25.45 13.76 -13.91
CA LYS A 43 25.99 13.24 -12.65
C LYS A 43 25.24 11.97 -12.24
N ILE A 44 25.99 10.96 -11.80
CA ILE A 44 25.41 9.71 -11.29
C ILE A 44 25.69 9.54 -9.79
N PHE A 45 24.71 8.98 -9.08
CA PHE A 45 24.87 8.52 -7.70
C PHE A 45 24.48 7.05 -7.60
N ALA A 46 25.49 6.17 -7.66
CA ALA A 46 25.30 4.73 -7.55
C ALA A 46 25.25 4.28 -6.07
N GLY A 47 24.55 3.18 -5.81
CA GLY A 47 24.42 2.62 -4.45
C GLY A 47 23.36 3.33 -3.59
N VAL A 48 22.67 4.35 -4.10
CA VAL A 48 21.63 5.06 -3.34
C VAL A 48 20.34 4.23 -3.33
N ASP A 49 19.92 3.82 -2.13
CA ASP A 49 18.57 3.35 -1.86
C ASP A 49 17.75 4.51 -1.29
N VAL A 50 16.63 4.85 -1.94
CA VAL A 50 15.79 5.98 -1.50
C VAL A 50 15.15 5.75 -0.13
N SER A 51 15.06 4.50 0.34
CA SER A 51 14.59 4.20 1.68
C SER A 51 15.65 4.42 2.77
N ASP A 52 16.93 4.56 2.41
CA ASP A 52 18.03 4.83 3.34
C ASP A 52 18.12 6.34 3.62
N GLU A 53 17.97 6.71 4.89
CA GLU A 53 18.05 8.11 5.34
C GLU A 53 19.41 8.73 5.04
N GLU A 54 20.48 8.03 5.40
CA GLU A 54 21.83 8.57 5.31
C GLU A 54 22.29 8.60 3.85
N GLY A 55 21.99 7.56 3.08
CA GLY A 55 22.29 7.49 1.65
C GLY A 55 21.73 8.69 0.88
N VAL A 56 20.45 9.02 1.10
CA VAL A 56 19.81 10.18 0.45
C VAL A 56 20.40 11.50 0.97
N SER A 57 20.63 11.63 2.29
CA SER A 57 21.18 12.86 2.87
C SER A 57 22.60 13.16 2.36
N ARG A 58 23.49 12.16 2.38
CA ARG A 58 24.86 12.26 1.84
C ARG A 58 24.86 12.67 0.36
N MET A 59 23.98 12.05 -0.44
CA MET A 59 23.84 12.38 -1.86
C MET A 59 23.50 13.86 -2.07
N PHE A 60 22.55 14.41 -1.30
CA PHE A 60 22.18 15.82 -1.43
C PHE A 60 23.26 16.76 -0.89
N ASP A 61 24.00 16.39 0.16
CA ASP A 61 25.15 17.15 0.63
C ASP A 61 26.25 17.24 -0.44
N GLU A 62 26.52 16.16 -1.14
CA GLU A 62 27.44 16.13 -2.30
C GLU A 62 26.89 16.91 -3.51
N LEU A 63 25.56 17.00 -3.65
CA LEU A 63 24.92 17.73 -4.75
C LEU A 63 24.98 19.25 -4.56
N LYS A 64 25.08 19.77 -3.32
CA LYS A 64 25.15 21.23 -3.04
C LYS A 64 26.24 21.95 -3.83
N SER A 65 27.37 21.28 -4.07
CA SER A 65 28.49 21.84 -4.86
C SER A 65 28.19 21.95 -6.36
N SER A 66 27.15 21.25 -6.84
CA SER A 66 26.80 21.12 -8.26
C SER A 66 25.72 22.10 -8.72
N GLY A 67 25.15 22.90 -7.80
CA GLY A 67 24.14 23.93 -8.09
C GLY A 67 22.79 23.68 -7.42
N SER A 68 21.77 24.41 -7.88
CA SER A 68 20.38 24.24 -7.41
C SER A 68 19.65 23.09 -8.13
N VAL A 69 18.60 22.59 -7.49
CA VAL A 69 17.67 21.61 -8.08
C VAL A 69 16.44 22.35 -8.58
N ASP A 70 16.24 22.38 -9.89
CA ASP A 70 15.06 23.01 -10.49
C ASP A 70 13.87 22.04 -10.54
N ILE A 71 14.13 20.76 -10.78
CA ILE A 71 13.11 19.72 -10.93
C ILE A 71 13.53 18.47 -10.18
N LEU A 72 12.69 18.01 -9.25
CA LEU A 72 12.77 16.68 -8.64
C LEU A 72 11.69 15.79 -9.25
N VAL A 73 12.09 14.59 -9.73
CA VAL A 73 11.13 13.57 -10.16
C VAL A 73 11.21 12.35 -9.22
N ASN A 74 10.22 12.20 -8.35
CA ASN A 74 10.07 11.03 -7.49
C ASN A 74 9.52 9.84 -8.28
N ASN A 75 10.42 9.13 -8.96
CA ASN A 75 10.10 7.96 -9.81
C ASN A 75 10.53 6.61 -9.20
N ALA A 76 11.44 6.61 -8.22
CA ALA A 76 11.97 5.38 -7.65
C ALA A 76 10.86 4.47 -7.09
N GLY A 77 10.99 3.16 -7.31
CA GLY A 77 9.97 2.22 -6.89
C GLY A 77 10.31 0.77 -7.21
N VAL A 78 9.69 -0.15 -6.47
CA VAL A 78 9.80 -1.61 -6.63
C VAL A 78 8.43 -2.23 -6.86
N SER A 79 8.37 -3.48 -7.36
CA SER A 79 7.09 -4.20 -7.47
C SER A 79 6.47 -4.48 -6.10
N GLY A 80 7.32 -4.70 -5.08
CA GLY A 80 6.91 -5.24 -3.79
C GLY A 80 6.55 -6.73 -3.90
N PRO A 81 6.06 -7.32 -2.80
CA PRO A 81 5.48 -8.66 -2.86
C PRO A 81 4.28 -8.64 -3.82
N VAL A 82 4.18 -9.70 -4.64
CA VAL A 82 3.04 -9.93 -5.54
C VAL A 82 2.37 -11.22 -5.10
N THR A 83 1.65 -11.15 -3.98
CA THR A 83 0.95 -12.28 -3.35
C THR A 83 -0.27 -11.75 -2.57
N CYS A 84 -1.20 -12.61 -2.17
CA CYS A 84 -2.31 -12.20 -1.31
C CYS A 84 -1.79 -11.54 -0.02
N PHE A 85 -2.51 -10.54 0.49
CA PHE A 85 -2.14 -9.85 1.73
C PHE A 85 -1.94 -10.81 2.91
N ALA A 86 -2.71 -11.91 2.97
CA ALA A 86 -2.54 -12.94 3.99
C ALA A 86 -1.19 -13.68 3.93
N ASN A 87 -0.55 -13.76 2.76
CA ASN A 87 0.74 -14.43 2.55
C ASN A 87 1.91 -13.45 2.41
N SER A 88 1.65 -12.14 2.28
CA SER A 88 2.69 -11.12 2.09
C SER A 88 3.59 -11.04 3.32
N PRO A 89 4.92 -11.23 3.21
CA PRO A 89 5.82 -11.01 4.33
C PRO A 89 5.73 -9.56 4.84
N ILE A 90 5.57 -9.37 6.14
CA ILE A 90 5.51 -8.02 6.75
C ILE A 90 6.78 -7.21 6.48
N THR A 91 7.94 -7.85 6.43
CA THR A 91 9.21 -7.21 6.11
C THR A 91 9.22 -6.64 4.69
N GLU A 92 8.71 -7.38 3.71
CA GLU A 92 8.58 -6.91 2.32
C GLU A 92 7.47 -5.86 2.16
N PHE A 93 6.39 -5.97 2.93
CA PHE A 93 5.36 -4.93 3.02
C PHE A 93 5.99 -3.60 3.47
N LYS A 94 6.70 -3.61 4.61
CA LYS A 94 7.39 -2.45 5.18
C LYS A 94 8.43 -1.88 4.22
N SER A 95 9.23 -2.74 3.58
CA SER A 95 10.22 -2.31 2.58
C SER A 95 9.58 -1.62 1.37
N THR A 96 8.46 -2.16 0.88
CA THR A 96 7.71 -1.54 -0.23
C THR A 96 7.19 -0.15 0.14
N VAL A 97 6.61 -0.01 1.34
CA VAL A 97 6.16 1.30 1.85
C VAL A 97 7.33 2.25 2.03
N ALA A 98 8.45 1.77 2.60
CA ALA A 98 9.64 2.59 2.82
C ALA A 98 10.24 3.11 1.49
N ILE A 99 10.31 2.28 0.45
CA ILE A 99 10.85 2.71 -0.85
C ILE A 99 9.91 3.68 -1.55
N HIS A 100 8.62 3.36 -1.64
CA HIS A 100 7.68 4.19 -2.40
C HIS A 100 7.33 5.46 -1.66
N LEU A 101 6.89 5.37 -0.41
CA LEU A 101 6.36 6.50 0.34
C LEU A 101 7.47 7.24 1.10
N THR A 102 8.20 6.56 1.98
CA THR A 102 9.25 7.22 2.78
C THR A 102 10.39 7.75 1.90
N GLY A 103 10.79 7.01 0.88
CA GLY A 103 11.81 7.46 -0.06
C GLY A 103 11.38 8.68 -0.86
N THR A 104 10.12 8.75 -1.29
CA THR A 104 9.55 9.94 -1.94
C THR A 104 9.55 11.14 -1.00
N PHE A 105 9.08 10.95 0.24
CA PHE A 105 9.06 11.99 1.25
C PHE A 105 10.46 12.53 1.55
N TRP A 106 11.39 11.65 1.91
CA TRP A 106 12.71 12.05 2.37
C TRP A 106 13.56 12.65 1.24
N THR A 107 13.47 12.10 0.02
CA THR A 107 14.11 12.70 -1.15
C THR A 107 13.58 14.10 -1.42
N SER A 108 12.27 14.33 -1.26
CA SER A 108 11.68 15.66 -1.40
C SER A 108 12.19 16.63 -0.32
N VAL A 109 12.18 16.22 0.96
CA VAL A 109 12.68 17.05 2.07
C VAL A 109 14.15 17.42 1.88
N GLN A 110 15.00 16.48 1.46
CA GLN A 110 16.40 16.77 1.19
C GLN A 110 16.59 17.67 -0.04
N ALA A 111 15.79 17.48 -1.10
CA ALA A 111 15.81 18.35 -2.28
C ALA A 111 15.46 19.79 -1.95
N LEU A 112 14.52 20.04 -1.03
CA LEU A 112 14.13 21.39 -0.61
C LEU A 112 15.31 22.24 -0.10
N LYS A 113 16.41 21.61 0.33
CA LYS A 113 17.64 22.31 0.74
C LYS A 113 18.42 22.92 -0.44
N ALA A 114 18.17 22.43 -1.66
CA ALA A 114 18.82 22.86 -2.90
C ALA A 114 17.84 23.47 -3.92
N MET A 115 16.53 23.40 -3.67
CA MET A 115 15.49 23.99 -4.52
C MET A 115 15.28 25.48 -4.22
N LYS A 116 14.82 26.23 -5.22
CA LYS A 116 14.54 27.66 -5.15
C LYS A 116 13.08 27.94 -5.56
N SER A 117 12.63 29.18 -5.39
CA SER A 117 11.35 29.61 -5.95
C SER A 117 11.32 29.34 -7.45
N GLY A 118 10.23 28.74 -7.93
CA GLY A 118 10.07 28.26 -9.30
C GLY A 118 10.41 26.79 -9.51
N SER A 119 11.03 26.10 -8.55
CA SER A 119 11.32 24.68 -8.68
C SER A 119 10.05 23.80 -8.62
N LYS A 120 10.10 22.58 -9.18
CA LYS A 120 8.98 21.62 -9.22
C LYS A 120 9.35 20.27 -8.62
N ILE A 121 8.41 19.67 -7.90
CA ILE A 121 8.42 18.27 -7.47
C ILE A 121 7.34 17.54 -8.26
N ILE A 122 7.75 16.58 -9.10
CA ILE A 122 6.84 15.70 -9.83
C ILE A 122 6.90 14.30 -9.22
N THR A 123 5.78 13.82 -8.69
CA THR A 123 5.68 12.50 -8.07
C THR A 123 4.97 11.51 -8.98
N ILE A 124 5.65 10.41 -9.30
CA ILE A 124 5.09 9.35 -10.14
C ILE A 124 4.38 8.34 -9.24
N SER A 125 3.07 8.21 -9.41
CA SER A 125 2.24 7.26 -8.68
C SER A 125 1.67 6.20 -9.63
N THR A 126 0.37 5.92 -9.62
CA THR A 126 -0.26 4.89 -10.45
C THR A 126 -1.78 5.11 -10.58
N PHE A 127 -2.32 4.80 -11.75
CA PHE A 127 -3.77 4.85 -12.00
C PHE A 127 -4.59 3.95 -11.05
N PHE A 128 -4.00 2.89 -10.48
CA PHE A 128 -4.66 2.05 -9.47
C PHE A 128 -4.96 2.78 -8.14
N THR A 129 -4.45 3.99 -7.97
CA THR A 129 -4.69 4.84 -6.79
C THR A 129 -5.30 6.19 -7.16
N GLU A 130 -5.81 6.31 -8.38
CA GLU A 130 -6.68 7.42 -8.77
C GLU A 130 -7.98 7.31 -7.98
N GLU A 131 -8.41 8.44 -7.42
CA GLU A 131 -9.63 8.52 -6.64
C GLU A 131 -10.67 9.30 -7.43
N ARG A 132 -11.85 8.69 -7.54
CA ARG A 132 -13.05 9.34 -8.07
C ARG A 132 -14.13 9.26 -6.99
N PRO A 133 -15.17 10.11 -7.04
CA PRO A 133 -16.25 10.06 -6.07
C PRO A 133 -16.78 8.63 -5.92
N LEU A 134 -16.78 8.12 -4.69
CA LEU A 134 -17.23 6.77 -4.31
C LEU A 134 -16.39 5.59 -4.83
N GLU A 135 -15.42 5.82 -5.72
CA GLU A 135 -14.66 4.78 -6.39
C GLU A 135 -13.27 4.61 -5.78
N GLN A 136 -12.82 3.35 -5.73
CA GLN A 136 -11.44 2.96 -5.44
C GLN A 136 -11.09 1.79 -6.35
N ARG A 137 -9.88 1.77 -6.90
CA ARG A 137 -9.44 0.71 -7.82
C ARG A 137 -8.59 -0.32 -7.08
N PRO A 138 -9.14 -1.50 -6.76
CA PRO A 138 -8.32 -2.54 -6.16
C PRO A 138 -7.26 -3.04 -7.14
N TYR A 139 -6.09 -3.40 -6.61
CA TYR A 139 -5.04 -4.04 -7.39
C TYR A 139 -4.58 -5.32 -6.68
N ARG A 140 -5.28 -6.42 -6.94
CA ARG A 140 -5.02 -7.71 -6.31
C ARG A 140 -3.53 -8.05 -6.29
N PHE A 141 -3.10 -8.56 -5.15
CA PHE A 141 -1.74 -8.97 -4.82
C PHE A 141 -0.76 -7.82 -4.63
N ARG A 142 -1.23 -6.57 -4.56
CA ARG A 142 -0.39 -5.37 -4.54
C ARG A 142 -0.72 -4.43 -3.39
N SER A 143 -1.29 -4.94 -2.29
CA SER A 143 -1.73 -4.14 -1.14
C SER A 143 -0.68 -3.16 -0.56
N PRO A 144 0.61 -3.50 -0.35
CA PRO A 144 1.60 -2.49 0.08
C PRO A 144 1.90 -1.43 -0.99
N TYR A 145 1.84 -1.83 -2.27
CA TYR A 145 2.07 -0.92 -3.40
C TYR A 145 0.92 0.09 -3.52
N THR A 146 -0.34 -0.36 -3.48
CA THR A 146 -1.48 0.55 -3.55
C THR A 146 -1.59 1.45 -2.31
N ALA A 147 -1.27 0.93 -1.12
CA ALA A 147 -1.21 1.74 0.10
C ALA A 147 -0.19 2.88 -0.03
N SER A 148 1.05 2.55 -0.41
CA SER A 148 2.10 3.56 -0.55
C SER A 148 1.85 4.57 -1.68
N GLN A 149 1.29 4.13 -2.81
CA GLN A 149 1.01 5.00 -3.95
C GLN A 149 -0.19 5.93 -3.68
N GLY A 150 -1.21 5.46 -2.96
CA GLY A 150 -2.33 6.30 -2.51
C GLY A 150 -1.87 7.39 -1.54
N ALA A 151 -0.98 7.05 -0.61
CA ALA A 151 -0.34 8.03 0.26
C ALA A 151 0.51 9.05 -0.50
N LYS A 152 1.24 8.65 -1.56
CA LYS A 152 2.03 9.57 -2.39
C LYS A 152 1.18 10.61 -3.11
N ASN A 153 0.01 10.23 -3.61
CA ASN A 153 -0.92 11.18 -4.25
C ASN A 153 -1.29 12.30 -3.29
N ARG A 154 -1.65 11.92 -2.06
CA ARG A 154 -2.02 12.85 -0.98
C ARG A 154 -0.83 13.61 -0.41
N LEU A 155 0.37 13.01 -0.41
CA LEU A 155 1.61 13.68 -0.03
C LEU A 155 1.94 14.83 -0.99
N ALA A 156 1.77 14.64 -2.30
CA ALA A 156 2.01 15.70 -3.28
C ALA A 156 1.05 16.89 -3.07
N GLU A 157 -0.21 16.62 -2.76
CA GLU A 157 -1.20 17.64 -2.39
C GLU A 157 -0.81 18.36 -1.09
N ALA A 158 -0.44 17.63 -0.03
CA ALA A 158 -0.01 18.22 1.23
C ALA A 158 1.23 19.11 1.07
N MET A 159 2.23 18.66 0.31
CA MET A 159 3.41 19.45 -0.01
C MET A 159 3.07 20.71 -0.80
N SER A 160 2.07 20.70 -1.68
CA SER A 160 1.68 21.90 -2.42
C SER A 160 1.20 23.04 -1.49
N TRP A 161 0.44 22.69 -0.44
CA TRP A 161 0.03 23.65 0.58
C TRP A 161 1.23 24.18 1.37
N GLU A 162 2.12 23.28 1.81
CA GLU A 162 3.25 23.64 2.69
C GLU A 162 4.36 24.45 2.00
N LEU A 163 4.49 24.28 0.68
CA LEU A 163 5.56 24.85 -0.15
C LEU A 163 5.16 26.11 -0.91
N THR A 164 3.90 26.56 -0.78
CA THR A 164 3.38 27.76 -1.44
C THR A 164 4.26 28.99 -1.13
N ASP A 165 4.62 29.22 0.13
CA ASP A 165 5.45 30.37 0.54
C ASP A 165 6.89 30.30 0.01
N LYS A 166 7.37 29.11 -0.38
CA LYS A 166 8.69 28.92 -1.00
C LYS A 166 8.64 29.09 -2.52
N GLY A 167 7.46 29.26 -3.11
CA GLY A 167 7.27 29.30 -4.56
C GLY A 167 7.61 27.97 -5.25
N ILE A 168 7.52 26.84 -4.53
CA ILE A 168 7.83 25.51 -5.07
C ILE A 168 6.52 24.76 -5.35
N ILE A 169 6.45 24.15 -6.53
CA ILE A 169 5.26 23.44 -7.00
C ILE A 169 5.39 21.94 -6.71
N SER A 170 4.29 21.31 -6.31
CA SER A 170 4.20 19.87 -6.08
C SER A 170 3.02 19.29 -6.86
N ILE A 171 3.30 18.36 -7.76
CA ILE A 171 2.32 17.71 -8.63
C ILE A 171 2.55 16.20 -8.60
N ALA A 172 1.48 15.42 -8.58
CA ALA A 172 1.56 13.98 -8.82
C ALA A 172 0.96 13.62 -10.18
N THR A 173 1.41 12.51 -10.77
CA THR A 173 0.80 11.93 -11.96
C THR A 173 0.58 10.43 -11.79
N ASN A 174 -0.54 9.95 -12.32
CA ASN A 174 -0.98 8.56 -12.22
C ASN A 174 -0.88 7.87 -13.57
N PRO A 175 0.30 7.35 -13.97
CA PRO A 175 0.43 6.62 -15.21
C PRO A 175 -0.36 5.30 -15.20
N GLY A 176 -0.86 4.94 -16.38
CA GLY A 176 -1.44 3.63 -16.68
C GLY A 176 -0.38 2.52 -16.77
N PRO A 177 -0.76 1.33 -17.26
CA PRO A 177 0.20 0.28 -17.60
C PRO A 177 1.22 0.79 -18.64
N VAL A 178 2.51 0.58 -18.35
CA VAL A 178 3.64 1.02 -19.19
C VAL A 178 4.36 -0.19 -19.76
N HIS A 179 4.61 -0.17 -21.07
CA HIS A 179 5.38 -1.19 -21.77
C HIS A 179 6.81 -1.24 -21.20
N SER A 180 7.12 -2.33 -20.49
CA SER A 180 8.40 -2.52 -19.82
C SER A 180 8.64 -3.98 -19.45
N ASP A 181 9.90 -4.40 -19.41
CA ASP A 181 10.31 -5.71 -18.90
C ASP A 181 9.70 -6.03 -17.53
N ARG A 182 9.57 -5.01 -16.68
CA ARG A 182 8.98 -5.17 -15.34
C ARG A 182 7.55 -5.71 -15.38
N ILE A 183 6.71 -5.23 -16.30
CA ILE A 183 5.31 -5.68 -16.33
C ILE A 183 5.20 -7.10 -16.88
N TYR A 184 5.98 -7.42 -17.92
CA TYR A 184 5.93 -8.69 -18.64
C TYR A 184 6.70 -9.82 -17.95
N LYS A 185 7.86 -9.52 -17.36
CA LYS A 185 8.73 -10.53 -16.73
C LYS A 185 8.53 -10.63 -15.21
N THR A 186 7.85 -9.68 -14.58
CA THR A 186 7.70 -9.67 -13.12
C THR A 186 6.24 -9.59 -12.66
N VAL A 187 5.51 -8.52 -13.01
CA VAL A 187 4.22 -8.24 -12.36
C VAL A 187 3.13 -9.24 -12.77
N TYR A 188 2.85 -9.39 -14.07
CA TYR A 188 1.79 -10.31 -14.52
C TYR A 188 2.11 -11.78 -14.24
N PRO A 189 3.35 -12.24 -14.45
CA PRO A 189 3.64 -13.62 -14.14
C PRO A 189 3.60 -13.96 -12.65
N LYS A 190 4.09 -13.07 -11.77
CA LYS A 190 3.95 -13.32 -10.32
C LYS A 190 2.49 -13.32 -9.88
N ALA A 191 1.65 -12.46 -10.46
CA ALA A 191 0.21 -12.50 -10.21
C ALA A 191 -0.43 -13.80 -10.70
N ALA A 192 -0.04 -14.28 -11.89
CA ALA A 192 -0.48 -15.58 -12.41
C ALA A 192 -0.04 -16.76 -11.53
N ALA A 193 1.20 -16.72 -11.05
CA ALA A 193 1.76 -17.70 -10.13
C ALA A 193 1.02 -17.72 -8.79
N GLU A 194 0.65 -16.56 -8.26
CA GLU A 194 -0.15 -16.45 -7.03
C GLU A 194 -1.53 -17.07 -7.21
N PHE A 195 -2.19 -16.91 -8.37
CA PHE A 195 -3.45 -17.62 -8.62
C PHE A 195 -3.28 -19.14 -8.55
N MET A 196 -2.20 -19.68 -9.13
CA MET A 196 -1.90 -21.11 -9.06
C MET A 196 -1.55 -21.55 -7.63
N ARG A 197 -0.83 -20.73 -6.87
CA ARG A 197 -0.55 -21.00 -5.46
C ARG A 197 -1.84 -21.08 -4.64
N VAL A 198 -2.76 -20.13 -4.82
CA VAL A 198 -4.03 -20.10 -4.09
C VAL A 198 -4.87 -21.33 -4.35
N SER A 199 -4.96 -21.79 -5.61
CA SER A 199 -5.77 -22.97 -5.96
C SER A 199 -5.06 -24.30 -5.76
N GLY A 200 -3.73 -24.31 -5.63
CA GLY A 200 -2.91 -25.46 -6.01
C GLY A 200 -2.90 -25.69 -7.52
N PHE A 201 -2.16 -26.69 -7.98
CA PHE A 201 -2.10 -27.03 -9.41
C PHE A 201 -1.92 -28.55 -9.60
N GLU A 202 -2.89 -29.19 -10.27
CA GLU A 202 -2.95 -30.65 -10.41
C GLU A 202 -2.77 -31.35 -9.04
N ASN A 203 -1.68 -32.07 -8.86
CA ASN A 203 -1.35 -32.80 -7.63
C ASN A 203 -0.41 -32.01 -6.70
N LEU A 204 -0.12 -30.74 -7.00
CA LEU A 204 0.69 -29.86 -6.15
C LEU A 204 -0.20 -29.08 -5.18
N ALA A 205 0.10 -29.22 -3.90
CA ALA A 205 -0.49 -28.39 -2.86
C ALA A 205 0.01 -26.93 -2.97
N PRO A 206 -0.73 -25.93 -2.42
CA PRO A 206 -0.33 -24.53 -2.43
C PRO A 206 1.15 -24.26 -2.06
N GLN A 207 1.64 -24.91 -1.01
CA GLN A 207 3.03 -24.75 -0.55
C GLN A 207 4.05 -25.35 -1.51
N GLU A 208 3.68 -26.43 -2.22
CA GLU A 208 4.54 -27.05 -3.23
C GLU A 208 4.59 -26.18 -4.50
N VAL A 209 3.45 -25.58 -4.87
CA VAL A 209 3.40 -24.58 -5.95
C VAL A 209 4.26 -23.37 -5.61
N GLU A 210 4.21 -22.87 -4.36
CA GLU A 210 5.05 -21.77 -3.89
C GLU A 210 6.55 -22.10 -3.97
N GLU A 211 6.95 -23.28 -3.50
CA GLU A 211 8.34 -23.74 -3.55
C GLU A 211 8.84 -23.85 -4.99
N VAL A 212 8.04 -24.44 -5.89
CA VAL A 212 8.40 -24.59 -7.31
C VAL A 212 8.47 -23.24 -8.01
N ASN A 213 7.53 -22.32 -7.74
CA ASN A 213 7.48 -20.99 -8.35
C ASN A 213 8.76 -20.19 -8.13
N ASN A 214 9.43 -20.36 -6.99
CA ASN A 214 10.71 -19.69 -6.70
C ASN A 214 11.79 -20.06 -7.74
N ASP A 215 11.74 -21.29 -8.26
CA ASP A 215 12.73 -21.81 -9.21
C ASP A 215 12.29 -21.62 -10.68
N ILE A 216 10.98 -21.73 -10.98
CA ILE A 216 10.50 -21.71 -12.38
C ILE A 216 10.14 -20.33 -12.91
N LEU A 217 9.78 -19.36 -12.05
CA LEU A 217 9.43 -18.01 -12.53
C LEU A 217 10.60 -17.29 -13.23
N PRO A 218 11.85 -17.38 -12.76
CA PRO A 218 12.98 -16.81 -13.49
C PRO A 218 13.19 -17.40 -14.89
N LEU A 219 12.62 -18.57 -15.20
CA LEU A 219 12.78 -19.25 -16.48
C LEU A 219 11.86 -18.69 -17.58
N MET A 220 10.90 -17.81 -17.26
CA MET A 220 9.96 -17.33 -18.27
C MET A 220 10.63 -16.39 -19.28
N GLY A 221 10.48 -16.73 -20.55
CA GLY A 221 11.11 -16.00 -21.66
C GLY A 221 12.58 -16.36 -21.88
N GLU A 222 13.12 -17.32 -21.14
CA GLU A 222 14.44 -17.90 -21.38
C GLU A 222 14.41 -18.91 -22.53
N GLU A 223 15.59 -19.27 -23.04
CA GLU A 223 15.74 -20.27 -24.10
C GLU A 223 15.28 -21.68 -23.66
N GLU A 224 14.80 -22.48 -24.61
CA GLU A 224 14.18 -23.79 -24.33
C GLU A 224 15.09 -24.73 -23.53
N GLN A 225 16.40 -24.72 -23.81
CA GLN A 225 17.37 -25.53 -23.06
C GLN A 225 17.46 -25.10 -21.60
N THR A 226 17.57 -23.79 -21.33
CA THR A 226 17.59 -23.21 -19.98
C THR A 226 16.31 -23.54 -19.21
N VAL A 227 15.17 -23.45 -19.88
CA VAL A 227 13.85 -23.80 -19.29
C VAL A 227 13.81 -25.29 -18.91
N ARG A 228 14.21 -26.18 -19.82
CA ARG A 228 14.23 -27.64 -19.55
C ARG A 228 15.14 -28.00 -18.38
N GLU A 229 16.34 -27.42 -18.32
CA GLU A 229 17.29 -27.66 -17.23
C GLU A 229 16.79 -27.10 -15.89
N GLY A 230 16.26 -25.88 -15.88
CA GLY A 230 15.67 -25.26 -14.70
C GLY A 230 14.49 -26.06 -14.14
N ILE A 231 13.58 -26.54 -15.00
CA ILE A 231 12.47 -27.41 -14.59
C ILE A 231 12.98 -28.72 -13.98
N LYS A 232 14.00 -29.33 -14.56
CA LYS A 232 14.62 -30.56 -14.02
C LYS A 232 15.22 -30.34 -12.63
N ASN A 233 15.85 -29.18 -12.42
CA ASN A 233 16.41 -28.79 -11.13
C ASN A 233 15.30 -28.59 -10.08
N ALA A 234 14.25 -27.84 -10.41
CA ALA A 234 13.07 -27.65 -9.56
C ALA A 234 12.39 -29.00 -9.21
N THR A 235 12.26 -29.89 -10.20
CA THR A 235 11.71 -31.24 -10.01
C THR A 235 12.55 -32.03 -9.01
N THR A 236 13.86 -32.05 -9.17
CA THR A 236 14.77 -32.81 -8.29
C THR A 236 14.73 -32.27 -6.86
N LYS A 237 14.66 -30.94 -6.70
CA LYS A 237 14.53 -30.29 -5.40
C LYS A 237 13.23 -30.67 -4.71
N LEU A 238 12.09 -30.56 -5.40
CA LEU A 238 10.79 -30.93 -4.82
C LEU A 238 10.67 -32.45 -4.56
N ALA A 239 11.18 -33.29 -5.45
CA ALA A 239 11.21 -34.74 -5.26
C ALA A 239 11.96 -35.14 -3.98
N LYS A 240 13.11 -34.50 -3.72
CA LYS A 240 13.87 -34.67 -2.46
C LYS A 240 13.06 -34.24 -1.25
N LEU A 241 12.40 -33.08 -1.29
CA LEU A 241 11.55 -32.60 -0.20
C LEU A 241 10.38 -33.56 0.09
N LYS A 242 9.87 -34.25 -0.94
CA LYS A 242 8.80 -35.23 -0.85
C LYS A 242 9.28 -36.67 -0.58
N ASN A 243 10.59 -36.89 -0.40
CA ASN A 243 11.21 -38.22 -0.29
C ASN A 243 10.80 -39.19 -1.41
N MET A 244 10.63 -38.68 -2.64
CA MET A 244 10.26 -39.47 -3.80
C MET A 244 11.48 -40.22 -4.35
N THR A 245 11.34 -41.53 -4.55
CA THR A 245 12.42 -42.41 -5.08
C THR A 245 12.07 -43.08 -6.40
N SER A 246 10.79 -43.08 -6.81
CA SER A 246 10.33 -43.69 -8.06
C SER A 246 10.61 -42.78 -9.25
N GLU A 247 11.41 -43.26 -10.21
CA GLU A 247 11.70 -42.54 -11.46
C GLU A 247 10.44 -42.16 -12.24
N VAL A 248 9.43 -43.04 -12.24
CA VAL A 248 8.14 -42.79 -12.92
C VAL A 248 7.38 -41.64 -12.26
N GLU A 249 7.43 -41.53 -10.94
CA GLU A 249 6.75 -40.45 -10.22
C GLU A 249 7.50 -39.12 -10.37
N ILE A 250 8.84 -39.16 -10.39
CA ILE A 250 9.68 -37.98 -10.64
C ILE A 250 9.44 -37.45 -12.06
N GLU A 251 9.32 -38.33 -13.05
CA GLU A 251 8.98 -37.94 -14.43
C GLU A 251 7.58 -37.31 -14.53
N LYS A 252 6.59 -37.84 -13.81
CA LYS A 252 5.27 -37.22 -13.72
C LYS A 252 5.33 -35.84 -13.06
N LEU A 253 6.10 -35.69 -11.98
CA LEU A 253 6.31 -34.41 -11.32
C LEU A 253 6.96 -33.38 -12.27
N ASN A 254 7.95 -33.81 -13.06
CA ASN A 254 8.57 -32.96 -14.07
C ASN A 254 7.55 -32.42 -15.08
N LYS A 255 6.67 -33.29 -15.58
CA LYS A 255 5.58 -32.90 -16.49
C LYS A 255 4.60 -31.94 -15.84
N THR A 256 4.21 -32.16 -14.58
CA THR A 256 3.34 -31.23 -13.83
C THR A 256 3.99 -29.87 -13.63
N ILE A 257 5.29 -29.80 -13.31
CA ILE A 257 6.02 -28.54 -13.17
C ILE A 257 6.12 -27.80 -14.52
N SER A 258 6.37 -28.52 -15.61
CA SER A 258 6.35 -27.96 -16.96
C SER A 258 4.97 -27.42 -17.35
N ALA A 259 3.90 -28.15 -17.01
CA ALA A 259 2.53 -27.72 -17.23
C ALA A 259 2.16 -26.49 -16.37
N LEU A 260 2.67 -26.42 -15.13
CA LEU A 260 2.50 -25.27 -14.25
C LEU A 260 3.12 -24.01 -14.86
N LEU A 261 4.38 -24.07 -15.33
CA LEU A 261 5.03 -22.93 -15.98
C LEU A 261 4.24 -22.45 -17.21
N SER A 262 3.80 -23.39 -18.05
CA SER A 262 2.97 -23.11 -19.23
C SER A 262 1.64 -22.46 -18.84
N LYS A 263 1.03 -22.91 -17.74
CA LYS A 263 -0.23 -22.35 -17.25
C LYS A 263 -0.05 -20.93 -16.71
N ILE A 264 1.04 -20.68 -15.99
CA ILE A 264 1.39 -19.34 -15.49
C ILE A 264 1.56 -18.38 -16.67
N GLN A 265 2.28 -18.78 -17.71
CA GLN A 265 2.43 -17.98 -18.93
C GLN A 265 1.08 -17.65 -19.57
N GLN A 266 0.21 -18.66 -19.77
CA GLN A 266 -1.13 -18.46 -20.35
C GLN A 266 -1.97 -17.46 -19.53
N ILE A 267 -1.91 -17.53 -18.20
CA ILE A 267 -2.66 -16.60 -17.33
C ILE A 267 -2.05 -15.20 -17.40
N ALA A 268 -0.72 -15.08 -17.42
CA ALA A 268 -0.04 -13.78 -17.53
C ALA A 268 -0.41 -13.06 -18.84
N GLU A 269 -0.41 -13.79 -19.97
CA GLU A 269 -0.86 -13.28 -21.26
C GLU A 269 -2.34 -12.88 -21.24
N LYS A 270 -3.19 -13.66 -20.58
CA LYS A 270 -4.61 -13.31 -20.40
C LYS A 270 -4.78 -12.03 -19.58
N ILE A 271 -4.01 -11.86 -18.49
CA ILE A 271 -4.03 -10.64 -17.68
C ILE A 271 -3.62 -9.43 -18.54
N GLN A 272 -2.54 -9.57 -19.31
CA GLN A 272 -2.07 -8.53 -20.23
C GLN A 272 -3.15 -8.15 -21.26
N ASN A 273 -3.72 -9.14 -21.96
CA ASN A 273 -4.72 -8.93 -23.00
C ASN A 273 -6.03 -8.34 -22.45
N ASN A 274 -6.43 -8.73 -21.24
CA ASN A 274 -7.59 -8.13 -20.59
C ASN A 274 -7.31 -6.68 -20.18
N THR A 275 -6.09 -6.40 -19.70
CA THR A 275 -5.69 -5.04 -19.32
C THR A 275 -5.61 -4.13 -20.54
N SER A 276 -5.10 -4.61 -21.68
CA SER A 276 -5.05 -3.82 -22.91
C SER A 276 -6.45 -3.45 -23.41
N LYS A 277 -7.41 -4.39 -23.37
CA LYS A 277 -8.82 -4.13 -23.75
C LYS A 277 -9.55 -3.09 -22.88
N MET A 278 -8.97 -2.68 -21.76
CA MET A 278 -9.50 -1.59 -20.93
C MET A 278 -8.95 -0.22 -21.37
N ILE A 279 -8.11 -0.16 -22.39
CA ILE A 279 -7.46 1.07 -22.85
C ILE A 279 -8.11 1.49 -24.17
N ALA A 280 -8.42 2.78 -24.35
CA ALA A 280 -9.13 3.27 -25.54
C ALA A 280 -8.50 2.86 -26.89
N ASP A 281 -7.17 2.74 -26.95
CA ASP A 281 -6.42 2.34 -28.14
C ASP A 281 -5.82 0.92 -28.02
N GLU A 282 -6.20 0.18 -26.98
CA GLU A 282 -5.66 -1.13 -26.61
C GLU A 282 -4.13 -1.19 -26.44
N GLN A 283 -3.47 -0.04 -26.25
CA GLN A 283 -2.02 0.03 -26.16
C GLN A 283 -1.56 0.56 -24.81
N PHE A 284 -0.60 -0.15 -24.21
CA PHE A 284 0.09 0.34 -23.03
C PHE A 284 0.88 1.60 -23.37
N LEU A 285 1.09 2.46 -22.39
CA LEU A 285 1.92 3.65 -22.57
C LEU A 285 3.36 3.23 -22.87
N SER A 286 4.01 3.95 -23.77
CA SER A 286 5.46 3.88 -23.88
C SER A 286 6.14 4.67 -22.75
N GLN A 287 7.37 4.31 -22.41
CA GLN A 287 8.16 5.08 -21.44
C GLN A 287 8.41 6.53 -21.90
N SER A 288 8.44 6.76 -23.23
CA SER A 288 8.58 8.11 -23.80
C SER A 288 7.31 8.95 -23.57
N GLN A 289 6.11 8.38 -23.73
CA GLN A 289 4.86 9.09 -23.46
C GLN A 289 4.78 9.54 -22.00
N VAL A 290 5.15 8.66 -21.06
CA VAL A 290 5.20 9.03 -19.63
C VAL A 290 6.24 10.14 -19.39
N ALA A 291 7.39 10.08 -20.06
CA ALA A 291 8.42 11.12 -19.95
C ALA A 291 7.95 12.48 -20.49
N GLU A 292 7.18 12.49 -21.58
CA GLU A 292 6.62 13.69 -22.19
C GLU A 292 5.54 14.33 -21.31
N THR A 293 4.68 13.53 -20.67
CA THR A 293 3.75 14.03 -19.64
C THR A 293 4.53 14.72 -18.52
N VAL A 294 5.57 14.08 -17.98
CA VAL A 294 6.37 14.67 -16.89
C VAL A 294 7.04 15.97 -17.32
N LEU A 295 7.61 16.01 -18.53
CA LEU A 295 8.21 17.23 -19.07
C LEU A 295 7.18 18.36 -19.18
N SER A 296 5.98 18.05 -19.67
CA SER A 296 4.87 19.01 -19.79
C SER A 296 4.41 19.55 -18.43
N LEU A 297 4.37 18.69 -17.41
CA LEU A 297 4.04 19.11 -16.04
C LEU A 297 5.12 19.98 -15.39
N CYS A 298 6.33 20.03 -15.95
CA CYS A 298 7.41 20.90 -15.47
C CYS A 298 7.40 22.29 -16.12
N ASP A 299 6.58 22.52 -17.14
CA ASP A 299 6.43 23.83 -17.77
C ASP A 299 5.97 24.89 -16.74
N ASP A 300 6.52 26.10 -16.82
CA ASP A 300 6.29 27.16 -15.84
C ASP A 300 4.84 27.64 -15.78
N GLN A 301 4.11 27.61 -16.89
CA GLN A 301 2.73 28.07 -16.94
C GLN A 301 1.79 26.94 -16.53
N ILE A 302 2.01 25.73 -17.07
CA ILE A 302 1.19 24.55 -16.76
C ILE A 302 1.30 24.20 -15.27
N SER A 303 2.53 24.14 -14.74
CA SER A 303 2.76 23.74 -13.36
C SER A 303 2.09 24.67 -12.34
N LYS A 304 2.02 25.98 -12.61
CA LYS A 304 1.33 26.95 -11.74
C LYS A 304 -0.17 26.68 -11.66
N ILE A 305 -0.79 26.29 -12.77
CA ILE A 305 -2.23 26.00 -12.84
C ILE A 305 -2.54 24.66 -12.15
N LEU A 306 -1.62 23.70 -12.26
CA LEU A 306 -1.80 22.32 -11.79
C LEU A 306 -1.20 22.04 -10.40
N ASN A 307 -0.66 23.05 -9.70
CA ASN A 307 -0.06 22.86 -8.38
C ASN A 307 -1.03 22.18 -7.41
N GLY A 308 -0.56 21.14 -6.72
CA GLY A 308 -1.36 20.34 -5.80
C GLY A 308 -2.37 19.42 -6.47
N LYS A 309 -2.24 19.14 -7.77
CA LYS A 309 -3.10 18.18 -8.47
C LYS A 309 -2.43 16.83 -8.65
N VAL A 310 -3.27 15.80 -8.70
CA VAL A 310 -2.92 14.45 -9.14
C VAL A 310 -3.46 14.28 -10.54
N ILE A 311 -2.58 14.35 -11.54
CA ILE A 311 -2.94 14.34 -12.95
C ILE A 311 -3.11 12.89 -13.43
N PRO A 312 -4.28 12.52 -13.99
CA PRO A 312 -4.42 11.24 -14.68
C PRO A 312 -3.41 11.17 -15.84
N GLY A 313 -2.62 10.11 -15.87
CA GLY A 313 -1.59 9.88 -16.89
C GLY A 313 -1.86 8.60 -17.66
N ASP A 314 -3.13 8.26 -17.86
CA ASP A 314 -3.57 6.99 -18.41
C ASP A 314 -4.72 7.14 -19.41
N ARG A 315 -5.01 6.07 -20.14
CA ARG A 315 -6.13 5.96 -21.08
C ARG A 315 -7.05 4.79 -20.69
N VAL A 316 -7.07 4.43 -19.41
CA VAL A 316 -7.68 3.21 -18.89
C VAL A 316 -9.11 3.48 -18.42
N PHE A 317 -10.04 2.73 -18.98
CA PHE A 317 -11.43 2.66 -18.57
C PHE A 317 -11.62 1.43 -17.69
N TYR A 318 -11.46 1.63 -16.39
CA TYR A 318 -11.61 0.58 -15.38
C TYR A 318 -12.85 0.83 -14.51
N PRO A 319 -14.05 0.40 -14.93
CA PRO A 319 -15.26 0.56 -14.14
C PRO A 319 -15.16 -0.30 -12.87
N VAL A 320 -15.40 0.31 -11.72
CA VAL A 320 -15.44 -0.35 -10.42
C VAL A 320 -16.77 -0.09 -9.74
N LYS A 321 -17.15 -0.99 -8.83
CA LYS A 321 -18.32 -0.75 -7.98
C LYS A 321 -18.02 0.37 -6.98
N PRO A 322 -19.04 1.10 -6.48
CA PRO A 322 -18.86 1.99 -5.35
C PRO A 322 -18.26 1.25 -4.15
N HIS A 323 -17.20 1.82 -3.59
CA HIS A 323 -16.47 1.28 -2.44
C HIS A 323 -16.55 2.17 -1.20
N ILE A 324 -16.99 3.43 -1.37
CA ILE A 324 -17.11 4.42 -0.30
C ILE A 324 -18.58 4.77 -0.10
N SER A 325 -19.02 4.85 1.15
CA SER A 325 -20.36 5.31 1.54
C SER A 325 -20.25 6.33 2.68
N SER A 326 -21.16 7.31 2.71
CA SER A 326 -21.44 8.09 3.93
C SER A 326 -22.64 7.54 4.70
N SER A 327 -23.54 6.81 4.02
CA SER A 327 -24.74 6.24 4.64
C SER A 327 -24.45 4.93 5.35
N ILE A 328 -25.01 4.78 6.55
CA ILE A 328 -24.95 3.57 7.36
C ILE A 328 -26.37 3.07 7.58
N PRO A 329 -26.75 1.91 7.00
CA PRO A 329 -28.05 1.32 7.24
C PRO A 329 -28.24 0.98 8.72
N GLU A 330 -29.44 1.21 9.24
CA GLU A 330 -29.78 0.78 10.59
C GLU A 330 -29.68 -0.77 10.70
N SER A 331 -29.18 -1.25 11.83
CA SER A 331 -29.04 -2.69 12.07
C SER A 331 -29.18 -3.03 13.54
N GLN A 332 -29.97 -4.07 13.81
CA GLN A 332 -30.03 -4.72 15.11
C GLN A 332 -28.98 -5.83 15.16
N VAL A 333 -28.29 -5.93 16.29
CA VAL A 333 -27.20 -6.87 16.49
C VAL A 333 -27.32 -7.48 17.88
N ASP A 334 -27.24 -8.80 17.93
CA ASP A 334 -26.96 -9.51 19.18
C ASP A 334 -25.45 -9.57 19.41
N PHE A 335 -24.99 -8.97 20.53
CA PHE A 335 -23.59 -9.04 20.95
C PHE A 335 -23.33 -10.18 21.94
N ASN A 336 -24.35 -10.90 22.40
CA ASN A 336 -24.19 -11.96 23.38
C ASN A 336 -23.18 -13.01 22.93
N GLY A 337 -22.21 -13.29 23.81
CA GLY A 337 -21.16 -14.27 23.56
C GLY A 337 -20.11 -13.85 22.51
N LYS A 338 -20.21 -12.64 21.93
CA LYS A 338 -19.21 -12.12 20.99
C LYS A 338 -18.06 -11.49 21.75
N VAL A 339 -16.84 -11.89 21.40
CA VAL A 339 -15.61 -11.23 21.85
C VAL A 339 -15.13 -10.27 20.77
N ILE A 340 -14.88 -9.02 21.18
CA ILE A 340 -14.36 -7.95 20.36
C ILE A 340 -13.01 -7.53 20.92
N VAL A 341 -11.98 -7.58 20.08
CA VAL A 341 -10.64 -7.11 20.46
C VAL A 341 -10.39 -5.75 19.83
N PHE A 342 -10.08 -4.77 20.66
CA PHE A 342 -9.56 -3.48 20.26
C PHE A 342 -8.04 -3.53 20.26
N THR A 343 -7.43 -2.97 19.23
CA THR A 343 -6.05 -2.50 19.24
C THR A 343 -6.08 -1.00 19.07
N ALA A 344 -5.26 -0.24 19.81
CA ALA A 344 -5.32 1.21 19.75
C ALA A 344 -3.93 1.85 19.94
N ASP A 345 -3.60 2.82 19.08
CA ASP A 345 -2.43 3.70 19.24
C ASP A 345 -2.93 5.13 19.45
N ILE A 346 -3.20 5.48 20.71
CA ILE A 346 -4.00 6.65 21.06
C ILE A 346 -3.27 7.56 22.05
N THR A 347 -3.18 8.84 21.71
CA THR A 347 -2.48 9.85 22.51
C THR A 347 -3.42 10.92 23.04
N GLU A 348 -4.52 11.21 22.33
CA GLU A 348 -5.45 12.28 22.67
C GLU A 348 -6.63 11.81 23.54
N SER A 349 -7.13 12.69 24.39
CA SER A 349 -8.28 12.41 25.29
C SER A 349 -9.56 12.04 24.55
N SER A 350 -9.78 12.60 23.35
CA SER A 350 -10.90 12.23 22.47
C SER A 350 -10.80 10.79 22.00
N ASP A 351 -9.60 10.28 21.75
CA ASP A 351 -9.39 8.90 21.30
C ASP A 351 -9.62 7.92 22.45
N ILE A 352 -9.21 8.26 23.67
CA ILE A 352 -9.51 7.50 24.89
C ILE A 352 -11.03 7.40 25.07
N SER A 353 -11.71 8.54 24.97
CA SER A 353 -13.17 8.62 25.10
C SER A 353 -13.89 7.81 24.02
N ARG A 354 -13.34 7.76 22.79
CA ARG A 354 -13.86 6.93 21.70
C ARG A 354 -13.75 5.44 22.02
N VAL A 355 -12.56 4.96 22.39
CA VAL A 355 -12.36 3.54 22.72
C VAL A 355 -13.23 3.14 23.93
N GLU A 356 -13.28 3.97 24.96
CA GLU A 356 -14.13 3.73 26.13
C GLU A 356 -15.61 3.64 25.73
N PHE A 357 -16.13 4.61 24.97
CA PHE A 357 -17.52 4.62 24.54
C PHE A 357 -17.88 3.36 23.74
N LEU A 358 -17.03 2.97 22.79
CA LEU A 358 -17.27 1.79 21.95
C LEU A 358 -17.25 0.50 22.80
N ALA A 359 -16.26 0.34 23.67
CA ALA A 359 -16.15 -0.83 24.55
C ALA A 359 -17.33 -0.93 25.54
N GLN A 360 -17.72 0.18 26.19
CA GLN A 360 -18.88 0.21 27.08
C GLN A 360 -20.17 -0.18 26.37
N ASN A 361 -20.40 0.35 25.16
CA ASN A 361 -21.61 0.02 24.42
C ASN A 361 -21.60 -1.44 23.96
N ILE A 362 -20.45 -2.03 23.64
CA ILE A 362 -20.36 -3.47 23.34
C ILE A 362 -20.74 -4.30 24.57
N GLU A 363 -20.17 -4.01 25.75
CA GLU A 363 -20.44 -4.77 26.98
C GLU A 363 -21.89 -4.59 27.46
N LYS A 364 -22.43 -3.37 27.36
CA LYS A 364 -23.84 -3.07 27.68
C LYS A 364 -24.82 -3.88 26.82
N ASN A 365 -24.44 -4.22 25.58
CA ASN A 365 -25.25 -5.04 24.68
C ASN A 365 -24.94 -6.55 24.78
N GLY A 366 -24.15 -6.99 25.76
CA GLY A 366 -23.87 -8.41 26.05
C GLY A 366 -22.59 -8.98 25.45
N GLY A 367 -21.79 -8.15 24.77
CA GLY A 367 -20.48 -8.53 24.25
C GLY A 367 -19.37 -8.48 25.30
N LYS A 368 -18.16 -8.89 24.92
CA LYS A 368 -16.94 -8.73 25.74
C LYS A 368 -15.92 -7.89 24.98
N ALA A 369 -15.38 -6.85 25.62
CA ALA A 369 -14.33 -6.02 25.06
C ALA A 369 -12.95 -6.38 25.66
N VAL A 370 -11.95 -6.51 24.79
CA VAL A 370 -10.54 -6.70 25.18
C VAL A 370 -9.74 -5.57 24.54
N ILE A 371 -8.90 -4.85 25.29
CA ILE A 371 -8.22 -3.65 24.78
C ILE A 371 -6.70 -3.84 24.80
N LEU A 372 -6.09 -3.92 23.64
CA LEU A 372 -4.64 -3.95 23.47
C LEU A 372 -4.12 -2.56 23.09
N LEU A 373 -3.48 -1.88 24.03
CA LEU A 373 -2.93 -0.54 23.81
C LEU A 373 -1.51 -0.62 23.28
N SER A 374 -1.19 0.21 22.29
CA SER A 374 0.18 0.46 21.86
C SER A 374 0.99 0.99 23.04
N LYS A 375 2.24 0.55 23.18
CA LYS A 375 3.22 1.14 24.12
C LYS A 375 3.43 2.64 23.92
N ASN A 376 3.08 3.16 22.74
CA ASN A 376 3.15 4.58 22.42
C ASN A 376 1.88 5.35 22.86
N SER A 377 0.85 4.66 23.34
CA SER A 377 -0.36 5.30 23.86
C SER A 377 -0.05 6.10 25.12
N SER A 378 -0.78 7.19 25.36
CA SER A 378 -0.55 8.04 26.53
C SER A 378 -0.74 7.27 27.84
N LYS A 379 -0.02 7.66 28.91
CA LYS A 379 -0.18 7.05 30.24
C LYS A 379 -1.63 7.13 30.74
N GLN A 380 -2.29 8.26 30.46
CA GLN A 380 -3.71 8.44 30.75
C GLN A 380 -4.57 7.38 30.08
N ALA A 381 -4.31 7.03 28.81
CA ALA A 381 -5.04 5.97 28.11
C ALA A 381 -4.85 4.61 28.81
N GLN A 382 -3.60 4.29 29.19
CA GLN A 382 -3.25 3.04 29.85
C GLN A 382 -3.94 2.88 31.21
N GLU A 383 -3.97 3.94 32.02
CA GLU A 383 -4.61 3.95 33.34
C GLU A 383 -6.15 3.91 33.23
N GLN A 384 -6.72 4.77 32.38
CA GLN A 384 -8.18 4.92 32.27
C GLN A 384 -8.85 3.69 31.65
N LEU A 385 -8.28 3.12 30.59
CA LEU A 385 -8.85 1.93 29.95
C LEU A 385 -8.49 0.66 30.73
N GLY A 386 -7.28 0.59 31.32
CA GLY A 386 -6.85 -0.55 32.12
C GLY A 386 -7.60 -0.75 33.43
N SER A 387 -8.12 0.32 34.03
CA SER A 387 -8.97 0.24 35.22
C SER A 387 -10.41 -0.21 34.94
N LYS A 388 -10.88 -0.07 33.70
CA LYS A 388 -12.29 -0.33 33.30
C LYS A 388 -12.48 -1.63 32.54
N PHE A 389 -11.48 -2.06 31.77
CA PHE A 389 -11.58 -3.19 30.86
C PHE A 389 -10.42 -4.16 31.00
N HIS A 390 -10.56 -5.35 30.43
CA HIS A 390 -9.43 -6.27 30.27
C HIS A 390 -8.45 -5.70 29.24
N SER A 391 -7.39 -5.05 29.72
CA SER A 391 -6.42 -4.35 28.89
C SER A 391 -4.98 -4.80 29.09
N HIS A 392 -4.18 -4.75 28.01
CA HIS A 392 -2.74 -4.99 28.01
C HIS A 392 -2.05 -3.92 27.17
N THR A 393 -0.83 -3.53 27.56
CA THR A 393 0.03 -2.64 26.76
C THR A 393 1.06 -3.47 26.01
N ILE A 394 1.20 -3.25 24.70
CA ILE A 394 2.05 -4.05 23.80
C ILE A 394 2.75 -3.23 22.72
N ASP A 395 3.77 -3.80 22.10
CA ASP A 395 4.32 -3.27 20.86
C ASP A 395 3.52 -3.75 19.64
N LEU A 396 2.66 -2.88 19.10
CA LEU A 396 1.87 -3.20 17.91
C LEU A 396 2.71 -3.40 16.63
N LEU A 397 3.99 -3.01 16.63
CA LEU A 397 4.92 -3.31 15.54
C LEU A 397 5.52 -4.72 15.64
N ASN A 398 5.39 -5.37 16.81
CA ASN A 398 5.83 -6.73 17.04
C ASN A 398 4.70 -7.73 16.70
N HIS A 399 4.77 -8.28 15.49
CA HIS A 399 3.76 -9.21 14.99
C HIS A 399 3.57 -10.46 15.87
N ASP A 400 4.63 -10.98 16.50
CA ASP A 400 4.54 -12.16 17.36
C ASP A 400 3.83 -11.86 18.68
N GLU A 401 4.02 -10.66 19.22
CA GLU A 401 3.32 -10.20 20.42
C GLU A 401 1.83 -10.02 20.15
N VAL A 402 1.47 -9.36 19.04
CA VAL A 402 0.07 -9.20 18.59
C VAL A 402 -0.58 -10.57 18.39
N ARG A 403 0.09 -11.48 17.67
CA ARG A 403 -0.40 -12.86 17.44
C ARG A 403 -0.66 -13.59 18.75
N LYS A 404 0.30 -13.54 19.68
CA LYS A 404 0.21 -14.22 20.98
C LYS A 404 -1.00 -13.74 21.77
N LEU A 405 -1.24 -12.43 21.83
CA LEU A 405 -2.37 -11.89 22.59
C LEU A 405 -3.72 -12.12 21.92
N PHE A 406 -3.78 -12.03 20.59
CA PHE A 406 -4.98 -12.41 19.85
C PHE A 406 -5.35 -13.87 20.10
N LYS A 407 -4.37 -14.78 20.00
CA LYS A 407 -4.55 -16.20 20.34
C LYS A 407 -5.02 -16.38 21.78
N THR A 408 -4.36 -15.71 22.73
CA THR A 408 -4.70 -15.78 24.16
C THR A 408 -6.13 -15.30 24.43
N ALA A 409 -6.55 -14.18 23.83
CA ALA A 409 -7.92 -13.69 23.93
C ALA A 409 -8.93 -14.69 23.35
N SER A 410 -8.62 -15.27 22.19
CA SER A 410 -9.47 -16.29 21.57
C SER A 410 -9.63 -17.56 22.42
N GLU A 411 -8.57 -17.99 23.11
CA GLU A 411 -8.56 -19.22 23.92
C GLU A 411 -9.15 -19.01 25.32
N LYS A 412 -8.83 -17.89 25.98
CA LYS A 412 -9.20 -17.65 27.38
C LYS A 412 -10.50 -16.90 27.58
N ILE A 413 -10.89 -16.03 26.64
CA ILE A 413 -12.05 -15.13 26.79
C ILE A 413 -13.23 -15.62 25.96
N GLY A 414 -12.95 -16.08 24.74
CA GLY A 414 -13.92 -16.67 23.83
C GLY A 414 -13.59 -16.37 22.37
N LYS A 415 -14.36 -16.98 21.45
CA LYS A 415 -14.15 -16.82 20.01
C LYS A 415 -14.24 -15.35 19.60
N ILE A 416 -13.14 -14.82 19.06
CA ILE A 416 -13.10 -13.47 18.50
C ILE A 416 -13.96 -13.43 17.24
N THR A 417 -14.86 -12.45 17.18
CA THR A 417 -15.72 -12.22 16.00
C THR A 417 -15.32 -10.97 15.23
N ILE A 418 -14.72 -10.00 15.93
CA ILE A 418 -14.34 -8.71 15.36
C ILE A 418 -13.02 -8.26 15.98
N ILE A 419 -12.17 -7.68 15.15
CA ILE A 419 -10.98 -6.96 15.58
C ILE A 419 -11.10 -5.52 15.10
N ILE A 420 -11.01 -4.56 16.03
CA ILE A 420 -11.11 -3.13 15.76
C ILE A 420 -9.75 -2.50 16.02
N HIS A 421 -9.17 -1.85 15.03
CA HIS A 421 -7.95 -1.07 15.16
C HIS A 421 -8.27 0.42 15.14
N VAL A 422 -8.00 1.12 16.25
CA VAL A 422 -8.16 2.57 16.36
C VAL A 422 -6.79 3.22 16.19
N THR A 423 -6.62 3.90 15.06
CA THR A 423 -5.35 4.56 14.71
C THR A 423 -5.08 5.82 15.51
N GLY A 424 -6.12 6.44 16.07
CA GLY A 424 -6.04 7.73 16.78
C GLY A 424 -5.81 8.92 15.84
N LYS A 425 -5.56 10.08 16.44
CA LYS A 425 -5.26 11.33 15.71
C LYS A 425 -3.81 11.41 15.24
N ILE A 426 -3.61 12.19 14.17
CA ILE A 426 -2.25 12.62 13.80
C ILE A 426 -1.73 13.55 14.91
N PRO A 427 -0.53 13.28 15.46
CA PRO A 427 0.11 14.16 16.44
C PRO A 427 0.25 15.59 15.91
N PRO A 428 0.21 16.62 16.78
CA PRO A 428 0.34 18.00 16.34
C PRO A 428 1.76 18.31 15.85
N PHE A 429 1.89 18.82 14.62
CA PHE A 429 3.11 19.40 14.05
C PHE A 429 2.74 20.41 12.96
N ALA A 430 3.67 21.33 12.64
CA ALA A 430 3.41 22.45 11.73
C ALA A 430 3.38 22.03 10.25
N LYS A 431 4.41 21.31 9.79
CA LYS A 431 4.59 20.90 8.39
C LYS A 431 5.16 19.49 8.30
N LEU A 432 4.67 18.66 7.39
CA LEU A 432 5.27 17.37 7.06
C LEU A 432 6.71 17.56 6.58
N THR A 433 6.94 18.58 5.76
CA THR A 433 8.26 18.89 5.17
C THR A 433 9.33 19.31 6.18
N GLU A 434 8.96 19.55 7.43
CA GLU A 434 9.86 19.92 8.52
C GLU A 434 10.12 18.77 9.51
N LEU A 435 9.45 17.63 9.34
CA LEU A 435 9.66 16.47 10.20
C LEU A 435 11.07 15.88 10.02
N SER A 436 11.65 15.44 11.13
CA SER A 436 12.78 14.52 11.09
C SER A 436 12.37 13.18 10.47
N ARG A 437 13.35 12.41 10.00
CA ARG A 437 13.10 11.08 9.46
C ARG A 437 12.42 10.17 10.49
N SER A 438 12.85 10.22 11.75
CA SER A 438 12.27 9.41 12.82
C SER A 438 10.81 9.75 13.10
N GLU A 439 10.43 11.03 13.05
CA GLU A 439 9.03 11.46 13.23
C GLU A 439 8.17 10.98 12.06
N TRP A 440 8.67 11.09 10.83
CA TRP A 440 7.98 10.55 9.66
C TRP A 440 7.80 9.03 9.74
N ASP A 441 8.85 8.30 10.09
CA ASP A 441 8.80 6.84 10.23
C ASP A 441 7.84 6.43 11.35
N ALA A 442 7.71 7.21 12.43
CA ALA A 442 6.70 7.00 13.47
C ALA A 442 5.27 7.14 12.91
N LEU A 443 4.99 8.13 12.06
CA LEU A 443 3.69 8.28 11.40
C LEU A 443 3.39 7.12 10.44
N VAL A 444 4.36 6.74 9.59
CA VAL A 444 4.22 5.60 8.67
C VAL A 444 3.97 4.30 9.45
N ASN A 445 4.68 4.12 10.56
CA ASN A 445 4.46 2.97 11.43
C ASN A 445 3.04 2.96 12.00
N LYS A 446 2.61 4.08 12.60
CA LYS A 446 1.31 4.21 13.24
C LYS A 446 0.14 4.01 12.28
N PHE A 447 0.18 4.61 11.09
CA PHE A 447 -0.98 4.69 10.20
C PHE A 447 -0.95 3.72 9.02
N ILE A 448 0.16 3.01 8.78
CA ILE A 448 0.27 2.07 7.65
C ILE A 448 0.76 0.71 8.13
N ASN A 449 1.93 0.64 8.77
CA ASN A 449 2.52 -0.66 9.13
C ASN A 449 1.77 -1.37 10.25
N VAL A 450 1.33 -0.65 11.29
CA VAL A 450 0.54 -1.23 12.39
C VAL A 450 -0.82 -1.74 11.89
N PRO A 451 -1.63 -0.96 11.13
CA PRO A 451 -2.86 -1.49 10.53
C PRO A 451 -2.64 -2.74 9.68
N ALA A 452 -1.53 -2.82 8.95
CA ALA A 452 -1.18 -4.01 8.17
C ALA A 452 -0.86 -5.22 9.07
N ILE A 453 -0.06 -5.04 10.13
CA ILE A 453 0.25 -6.12 11.09
C ILE A 453 -1.02 -6.61 11.78
N VAL A 454 -1.83 -5.69 12.30
CA VAL A 454 -3.11 -6.04 12.96
C VAL A 454 -4.04 -6.75 11.97
N GLY A 455 -4.12 -6.30 10.73
CA GLY A 455 -4.92 -6.93 9.68
C GLY A 455 -4.47 -8.36 9.35
N GLN A 456 -3.17 -8.60 9.17
CA GLN A 456 -2.66 -9.95 8.91
C GLN A 456 -2.85 -10.89 10.11
N GLU A 457 -2.55 -10.42 11.33
CA GLU A 457 -2.74 -11.25 12.51
C GLU A 457 -4.23 -11.52 12.80
N SER A 458 -5.12 -10.61 12.39
CA SER A 458 -6.56 -10.87 12.38
C SER A 458 -6.93 -12.03 11.45
N PHE A 459 -6.31 -12.14 10.27
CA PHE A 459 -6.52 -13.29 9.39
C PHE A 459 -6.02 -14.59 10.03
N ASN A 460 -4.91 -14.56 10.76
CA ASN A 460 -4.41 -15.73 11.48
C ASN A 460 -5.34 -16.20 12.60
N VAL A 461 -6.11 -15.28 13.20
CA VAL A 461 -7.17 -15.62 14.17
C VAL A 461 -8.36 -16.27 13.47
N PHE A 462 -8.88 -15.65 12.41
CA PHE A 462 -10.09 -16.11 11.75
C PHE A 462 -9.88 -17.36 10.87
N VAL A 463 -8.68 -17.51 10.31
CA VAL A 463 -8.27 -18.60 9.42
C VAL A 463 -6.87 -19.07 9.78
N PRO A 464 -6.70 -19.78 10.92
CA PRO A 464 -5.40 -20.31 11.33
C PRO A 464 -4.77 -21.16 10.22
N GLY A 465 -3.53 -20.82 9.83
CA GLY A 465 -2.80 -21.52 8.76
C GLY A 465 -3.25 -21.16 7.33
N GLY A 466 -4.20 -20.25 7.16
CA GLY A 466 -4.76 -19.88 5.85
C GLY A 466 -3.75 -19.26 4.89
N SER A 467 -2.73 -18.56 5.40
CA SER A 467 -1.65 -18.00 4.56
C SER A 467 -0.92 -19.09 3.76
N ARG A 468 -0.60 -20.20 4.44
CA ARG A 468 0.05 -21.39 3.87
C ARG A 468 -0.93 -22.25 3.07
N ASN A 469 -2.19 -22.35 3.51
CA ASN A 469 -3.23 -23.15 2.86
C ASN A 469 -4.45 -22.28 2.51
N PRO A 470 -4.39 -21.49 1.41
CA PRO A 470 -5.43 -20.52 1.04
C PRO A 470 -6.86 -21.08 0.92
N PRO A 471 -7.10 -22.34 0.48
CA PRO A 471 -8.44 -22.95 0.50
C PRO A 471 -9.16 -22.87 1.86
N LEU A 472 -8.44 -22.77 2.98
CA LEU A 472 -9.03 -22.60 4.31
C LEU A 472 -9.85 -21.32 4.46
N PHE A 473 -9.61 -20.29 3.64
CA PHE A 473 -10.36 -19.03 3.68
C PHE A 473 -11.79 -19.16 3.16
N LYS A 474 -12.08 -20.18 2.34
CA LYS A 474 -13.35 -20.31 1.63
C LYS A 474 -14.53 -20.29 2.61
N GLY A 475 -15.43 -19.32 2.43
CA GLY A 475 -16.63 -19.14 3.25
C GLY A 475 -16.40 -18.73 4.70
N LYS A 476 -15.14 -18.49 5.13
CA LYS A 476 -14.84 -18.06 6.50
C LYS A 476 -15.40 -16.69 6.80
N LEU A 477 -15.84 -16.49 8.04
CA LEU A 477 -16.45 -15.26 8.54
C LEU A 477 -15.54 -14.59 9.57
N GLY A 478 -15.67 -13.27 9.66
CA GLY A 478 -14.89 -12.43 10.58
C GLY A 478 -14.83 -11.01 10.05
N THR A 479 -14.73 -10.05 10.97
CA THR A 479 -14.78 -8.62 10.65
C THR A 479 -13.54 -7.94 11.20
N ILE A 480 -12.85 -7.19 10.34
CA ILE A 480 -11.77 -6.30 10.73
C ILE A 480 -12.27 -4.88 10.51
N VAL A 481 -12.06 -3.98 11.47
CA VAL A 481 -12.43 -2.57 11.32
C VAL A 481 -11.21 -1.72 11.63
N ILE A 482 -10.80 -0.87 10.70
CA ILE A 482 -9.82 0.19 10.93
C ILE A 482 -10.59 1.49 11.13
N ILE A 483 -10.30 2.22 12.20
CA ILE A 483 -10.91 3.51 12.53
C ILE A 483 -9.83 4.58 12.50
N GLY A 484 -10.02 5.57 11.64
CA GLY A 484 -9.17 6.76 11.52
C GLY A 484 -8.11 6.69 10.41
N PRO A 485 -7.16 7.64 10.40
CA PRO A 485 -7.07 8.75 11.35
C PRO A 485 -8.27 9.71 11.24
N ASP A 486 -8.64 10.36 12.33
CA ASP A 486 -9.72 11.36 12.34
C ASP A 486 -9.34 12.60 11.53
N LEU A 487 -10.32 13.22 10.87
CA LEU A 487 -10.13 14.58 10.36
C LEU A 487 -9.97 15.56 11.53
N PRO A 488 -9.18 16.62 11.35
CA PRO A 488 -9.13 17.70 12.32
C PRO A 488 -10.49 18.39 12.43
N SER A 489 -10.85 18.76 13.65
CA SER A 489 -12.12 19.38 14.03
C SER A 489 -11.88 20.70 14.75
N GLY A 490 -12.92 21.55 14.77
CA GLY A 490 -12.90 22.85 15.44
C GLY A 490 -13.16 24.04 14.50
N PRO A 491 -13.24 25.26 15.07
CA PRO A 491 -13.72 26.44 14.33
C PRO A 491 -12.75 26.95 13.25
N LYS A 492 -11.49 26.50 13.26
CA LYS A 492 -10.42 26.97 12.37
C LYS A 492 -9.56 25.81 11.89
N VAL A 493 -10.13 24.94 11.07
CA VAL A 493 -9.40 23.85 10.41
C VAL A 493 -8.95 24.30 9.02
N SER A 494 -7.65 24.33 8.78
CA SER A 494 -7.08 24.76 7.49
C SER A 494 -7.08 23.63 6.44
N GLY A 495 -6.86 23.99 5.18
CA GLY A 495 -6.64 23.00 4.11
C GLY A 495 -5.40 22.15 4.35
N SER A 496 -4.32 22.73 4.88
CA SER A 496 -3.10 21.99 5.22
C SER A 496 -3.32 20.98 6.34
N ASP A 497 -4.10 21.31 7.38
CA ASP A 497 -4.38 20.37 8.46
C ASP A 497 -5.07 19.10 7.94
N ARG A 498 -6.04 19.28 7.04
CA ARG A 498 -6.74 18.17 6.39
C ARG A 498 -5.81 17.40 5.46
N ALA A 499 -5.01 18.10 4.64
CA ALA A 499 -4.10 17.46 3.69
C ALA A 499 -3.09 16.52 4.38
N ARG A 500 -2.61 16.87 5.59
CA ARG A 500 -1.74 15.99 6.39
C ARG A 500 -2.43 14.69 6.80
N VAL A 501 -3.69 14.76 7.22
CA VAL A 501 -4.50 13.57 7.54
C VAL A 501 -4.78 12.74 6.29
N GLU A 502 -5.07 13.41 5.18
CA GLU A 502 -5.35 12.75 3.92
C GLU A 502 -4.17 11.94 3.38
N VAL A 503 -2.91 12.24 3.72
CA VAL A 503 -1.77 11.37 3.39
C VAL A 503 -2.01 9.93 3.83
N PHE A 504 -2.46 9.75 5.06
CA PHE A 504 -2.61 8.44 5.67
C PHE A 504 -3.97 7.80 5.36
N ARG A 505 -5.04 8.60 5.25
CA ARG A 505 -6.33 8.11 4.69
C ARG A 505 -6.17 7.64 3.25
N GLY A 506 -5.34 8.36 2.48
CA GLY A 506 -4.88 8.02 1.13
C GLY A 506 -4.21 6.66 1.04
N ALA A 507 -3.51 6.24 2.09
CA ALA A 507 -2.94 4.90 2.16
C ALA A 507 -4.01 3.83 2.45
N LEU A 508 -4.90 4.11 3.42
CA LEU A 508 -5.84 3.12 3.92
C LEU A 508 -6.97 2.80 2.94
N ARG A 509 -7.47 3.77 2.18
CA ARG A 509 -8.57 3.55 1.21
C ARG A 509 -8.23 2.47 0.17
N PRO A 510 -7.18 2.61 -0.67
CA PRO A 510 -6.84 1.59 -1.66
C PRO A 510 -6.29 0.31 -1.04
N PHE A 511 -5.74 0.37 0.19
CA PHE A 511 -5.34 -0.81 0.96
C PHE A 511 -6.55 -1.70 1.27
N VAL A 512 -7.58 -1.18 1.94
CA VAL A 512 -8.74 -1.99 2.32
C VAL A 512 -9.53 -2.46 1.09
N THR A 513 -9.65 -1.65 0.05
CA THR A 513 -10.34 -2.05 -1.19
C THR A 513 -9.61 -3.23 -1.86
N THR A 514 -8.27 -3.17 -1.94
CA THR A 514 -7.47 -4.25 -2.50
C THR A 514 -7.57 -5.53 -1.68
N VAL A 515 -7.45 -5.42 -0.35
CA VAL A 515 -7.56 -6.57 0.56
C VAL A 515 -8.94 -7.24 0.46
N ASN A 516 -10.02 -6.47 0.41
CA ASN A 516 -11.36 -7.07 0.26
C ASN A 516 -11.55 -7.75 -1.09
N GLN A 517 -11.00 -7.21 -2.18
CA GLN A 517 -11.08 -7.88 -3.47
C GLN A 517 -10.31 -9.20 -3.48
N GLU A 518 -9.17 -9.28 -2.78
CA GLU A 518 -8.45 -10.55 -2.60
C GLU A 518 -9.29 -11.54 -1.79
N LEU A 519 -9.89 -11.10 -0.68
CA LEU A 519 -10.76 -11.93 0.16
C LEU A 519 -11.95 -12.49 -0.64
N SER A 520 -12.68 -11.65 -1.37
CA SER A 520 -13.89 -12.06 -2.10
C SER A 520 -13.57 -12.83 -3.38
N ASP A 521 -12.72 -12.28 -4.24
CA ASP A 521 -12.60 -12.74 -5.62
C ASP A 521 -11.57 -13.84 -5.76
N VAL A 522 -10.55 -13.84 -4.90
CA VAL A 522 -9.42 -14.79 -4.96
C VAL A 522 -9.60 -15.90 -3.92
N LEU A 523 -9.71 -15.52 -2.65
CA LEU A 523 -9.76 -16.47 -1.53
C LEU A 523 -11.17 -17.04 -1.27
N LYS A 524 -12.20 -16.48 -1.93
CA LYS A 524 -13.61 -16.87 -1.78
C LYS A 524 -14.09 -16.85 -0.32
N SER A 525 -13.58 -15.90 0.44
CA SER A 525 -13.88 -15.70 1.86
C SER A 525 -15.06 -14.75 2.06
N ASN A 526 -15.77 -14.91 3.17
CA ASN A 526 -16.76 -13.95 3.66
C ASN A 526 -16.15 -13.01 4.74
N LEU A 527 -14.85 -13.10 4.99
CA LEU A 527 -14.12 -12.14 5.81
C LEU A 527 -14.14 -10.78 5.12
N ARG A 528 -14.32 -9.72 5.90
CA ARG A 528 -14.30 -8.34 5.40
C ARG A 528 -13.44 -7.44 6.27
N ALA A 529 -12.74 -6.52 5.63
CA ALA A 529 -11.98 -5.46 6.30
C ALA A 529 -12.63 -4.10 5.99
N PHE A 530 -13.21 -3.45 6.98
CA PHE A 530 -13.86 -2.16 6.85
C PHE A 530 -12.92 -1.03 7.30
N LEU A 531 -13.05 0.12 6.67
CA LEU A 531 -12.41 1.36 7.06
C LEU A 531 -13.49 2.37 7.44
N ILE A 532 -13.41 2.92 8.65
CA ILE A 532 -14.20 4.06 9.08
C ILE A 532 -13.28 5.27 9.10
N LEU A 533 -13.66 6.35 8.41
CA LEU A 533 -12.95 7.62 8.35
C LEU A 533 -13.76 8.70 9.09
N PRO A 534 -13.49 8.96 10.38
CA PRO A 534 -14.32 9.86 11.20
C PRO A 534 -14.04 11.35 10.97
N GLY A 535 -15.03 12.19 11.22
CA GLY A 535 -14.95 13.63 11.02
C GLY A 535 -15.34 14.06 9.60
N SER A 536 -15.56 15.36 9.46
CA SER A 536 -16.17 15.95 8.27
C SER A 536 -15.34 17.11 7.72
N ILE A 537 -15.55 17.42 6.44
CA ILE A 537 -14.87 18.53 5.79
C ILE A 537 -15.16 19.89 6.44
N ASP A 538 -16.32 20.06 7.08
CA ASP A 538 -16.71 21.30 7.77
C ASP A 538 -16.06 21.47 9.15
N GLY A 539 -15.30 20.46 9.64
CA GLY A 539 -14.61 20.51 10.92
C GLY A 539 -15.48 20.15 12.12
N THR A 540 -16.63 19.50 11.91
CA THR A 540 -17.46 18.95 12.98
C THR A 540 -16.73 17.81 13.70
N GLU A 541 -16.89 17.76 15.03
CA GLU A 541 -16.34 16.67 15.84
C GLU A 541 -16.90 15.30 15.41
N PRO A 542 -16.06 14.26 15.26
CA PRO A 542 -16.53 12.95 14.84
C PRO A 542 -17.50 12.31 15.84
N SER A 543 -18.60 11.74 15.36
CA SER A 543 -19.61 11.12 16.23
C SER A 543 -19.28 9.67 16.59
N ASN A 544 -19.00 9.41 17.88
CA ASN A 544 -18.84 8.05 18.41
C ASN A 544 -20.08 7.16 18.19
N GLU A 545 -21.27 7.75 18.22
CA GLU A 545 -22.52 7.03 17.98
C GLU A 545 -22.64 6.57 16.53
N ARG A 546 -22.32 7.43 15.56
CA ARG A 546 -22.32 7.05 14.13
C ARG A 546 -21.29 5.96 13.83
N ILE A 547 -20.11 6.02 14.44
CA ILE A 547 -19.10 4.96 14.36
C ILE A 547 -19.64 3.64 14.96
N PHE A 548 -20.27 3.70 16.13
CA PHE A 548 -20.87 2.51 16.74
C PHE A 548 -22.00 1.93 15.88
N ASN A 549 -22.80 2.76 15.21
CA ASN A 549 -23.80 2.32 14.24
C ASN A 549 -23.17 1.61 13.03
N ALA A 550 -22.05 2.11 12.50
CA ALA A 550 -21.29 1.40 11.46
C ALA A 550 -20.81 0.03 11.94
N ILE A 551 -20.26 -0.03 13.16
CA ILE A 551 -19.83 -1.29 13.77
C ILE A 551 -21.01 -2.26 13.85
N LYS A 552 -22.18 -1.84 14.36
CA LYS A 552 -23.38 -2.70 14.36
C LYS A 552 -23.73 -3.20 12.95
N TYR A 553 -23.72 -2.31 11.96
CA TYR A 553 -24.01 -2.68 10.57
C TYR A 553 -23.05 -3.74 10.02
N PHE A 554 -21.76 -3.68 10.36
CA PHE A 554 -20.79 -4.69 9.94
C PHE A 554 -21.04 -6.04 10.62
N ILE A 555 -21.45 -6.03 11.89
CA ILE A 555 -21.65 -7.24 12.69
C ILE A 555 -22.93 -7.98 12.34
N SER A 556 -23.97 -7.26 11.89
CA SER A 556 -25.23 -7.88 11.49
C SER A 556 -25.06 -8.83 10.31
N GLY A 557 -23.94 -8.75 9.59
CA GLY A 557 -23.65 -9.53 8.39
C GLY A 557 -24.23 -8.90 7.13
N ASN A 558 -25.07 -7.86 7.24
CA ASN A 558 -25.69 -7.18 6.12
C ASN A 558 -24.67 -6.50 5.19
N ALA A 559 -23.50 -6.12 5.71
CA ALA A 559 -22.41 -5.55 4.93
C ALA A 559 -21.59 -6.58 4.13
N THR A 560 -21.76 -7.88 4.38
CA THR A 560 -20.87 -8.93 3.84
C THR A 560 -20.92 -9.03 2.31
N SER A 561 -22.10 -8.82 1.72
CA SER A 561 -22.32 -8.88 0.27
C SER A 561 -22.10 -7.55 -0.45
N ASN A 562 -21.90 -6.45 0.30
CA ASN A 562 -21.81 -5.11 -0.26
C ASN A 562 -20.40 -4.81 -0.79
N SER A 563 -20.30 -3.91 -1.77
CA SER A 563 -19.01 -3.47 -2.30
C SER A 563 -18.40 -2.37 -1.46
N GLU A 564 -19.22 -1.63 -0.72
CA GLU A 564 -18.81 -0.55 0.17
C GLU A 564 -18.04 -1.09 1.38
N VAL A 565 -16.78 -0.70 1.46
CA VAL A 565 -15.84 -1.10 2.52
C VAL A 565 -15.24 0.08 3.26
N ILE A 566 -15.46 1.30 2.77
CA ILE A 566 -15.00 2.55 3.36
C ILE A 566 -16.22 3.38 3.73
N TYR A 567 -16.30 3.81 4.99
CA TYR A 567 -17.43 4.54 5.54
C TYR A 567 -16.97 5.88 6.10
N CYS A 568 -17.59 6.96 5.65
CA CYS A 568 -17.37 8.33 6.12
C CYS A 568 -18.63 8.78 6.88
N PRO A 569 -18.87 8.29 8.11
CA PRO A 569 -20.13 8.44 8.85
C PRO A 569 -20.54 9.90 9.06
N ASP A 570 -19.56 10.79 9.17
CA ASP A 570 -19.79 12.17 9.56
C ASP A 570 -20.05 13.12 8.39
N GLU A 571 -19.86 12.65 7.15
CA GLU A 571 -20.13 13.41 5.92
C GLU A 571 -21.61 13.38 5.49
N ILE A 572 -22.49 12.75 6.27
CA ILE A 572 -23.94 12.81 6.05
C ILE A 572 -24.41 14.25 6.31
N ARG A 573 -24.84 14.93 5.25
CA ARG A 573 -25.64 16.16 5.38
C ARG A 573 -27.03 15.76 5.88
N SER A 574 -27.43 16.33 7.02
CA SER A 574 -28.79 16.25 7.56
C SER A 574 -29.82 16.83 6.60
#